data_AF-A0A938MY46-F1
#
_entry.id   AF-A0A938MY46-F1
#
_cell.length_a   1.000
_cell.length_b   1.000
_cell.length_c   1.000
_cell.angle_alpha   90.00
_cell.angle_beta   90.00
_cell.angle_gamma   90.00
#
_symmetry.space_group_name_H-M   'P 1'
#
loop_
_entity.id
_entity.type
_entity.pdbx_description
1 polymer ?
#
loop_
_entity_poly.entity_id
_entity_poly.type
_entity_poly.pdbx_seq_one_letter_code
_entity_poly.pdbx_strand_id
1 'polypeptide(L)'
;MDGKRGTVHERWVQRSEAAYRRMFEGKSQEELVTLTQRETMAVAIGKELAAFLLEEQVARDPAAEPTEASSTCCPKCGRPGTPAADERQDLLERTVTTRAGEIALQRQRFACVPCRIFFFRSTFGSG
;
A
#
# COMPACT_ATOMS: atom_id res chain seq x y z
N MET A 1 15.37 0.50 19.88
CA MET A 1 16.49 0.49 18.91
C MET A 1 15.90 0.86 17.56
N ASP A 2 15.81 2.16 17.26
CA ASP A 2 15.29 2.65 15.98
C ASP A 2 16.38 2.55 14.92
N GLY A 3 16.48 1.38 14.30
CA GLY A 3 17.28 1.20 13.10
C GLY A 3 16.74 2.14 12.04
N LYS A 4 17.53 3.15 11.66
CA LYS A 4 17.21 4.06 10.54
C LYS A 4 16.85 3.20 9.33
N ARG A 5 15.56 3.15 8.98
CA ARG A 5 15.11 2.54 7.72
C ARG A 5 15.76 3.35 6.61
N GLY A 6 16.53 2.71 5.73
CA GLY A 6 17.12 3.36 4.57
C GLY A 6 16.07 4.07 3.70
N THR A 7 16.53 4.95 2.81
CA THR A 7 15.69 5.62 1.83
C THR A 7 14.91 4.60 0.99
N VAL A 8 13.79 5.02 0.39
CA VAL A 8 13.01 4.14 -0.51
C VAL A 8 13.86 3.62 -1.66
N HIS A 9 14.82 4.41 -2.13
CA HIS A 9 15.77 3.96 -3.15
C HIS A 9 16.68 2.84 -2.65
N GLU A 10 17.24 2.94 -1.45
CA GLU A 10 18.07 1.88 -0.86
C GLU A 10 17.27 0.60 -0.63
N ARG A 11 16.04 0.72 -0.10
CA ARG A 11 15.12 -0.42 0.05
C ARG A 11 14.77 -1.06 -1.28
N TRP A 12 14.52 -0.24 -2.31
CA TRP A 12 14.25 -0.71 -3.67
C TRP A 12 15.42 -1.52 -4.21
N VAL A 13 16.64 -0.97 -4.17
CA VAL A 13 17.85 -1.64 -4.67
C VAL A 13 18.07 -2.96 -3.94
N GLN A 14 17.96 -2.97 -2.60
CA GLN A 14 18.12 -4.20 -1.82
C GLN A 14 17.11 -5.28 -2.23
N ARG A 15 15.85 -4.88 -2.45
CA ARG A 15 14.78 -5.82 -2.80
C ARG A 15 14.90 -6.33 -4.23
N SER A 16 15.22 -5.45 -5.19
CA SER A 16 15.44 -5.84 -6.58
C SER A 16 16.64 -6.76 -6.72
N GLU A 17 17.71 -6.50 -5.96
CA GLU A 17 18.89 -7.36 -5.92
C GLU A 17 18.55 -8.75 -5.37
N ALA A 18 17.85 -8.83 -4.25
CA ALA A 18 17.41 -10.12 -3.69
C ALA A 18 16.52 -10.90 -4.67
N ALA A 19 15.62 -10.22 -5.38
CA ALA A 19 14.77 -10.84 -6.39
C ALA A 19 15.57 -11.32 -7.63
N TYR A 20 16.57 -10.55 -8.05
CA TYR A 20 17.49 -10.95 -9.11
C TYR A 20 18.23 -12.24 -8.73
N ARG A 21 18.83 -12.28 -7.54
CA ARG A 21 19.51 -13.50 -7.05
C ARG A 21 18.57 -14.69 -6.97
N ARG A 22 17.33 -14.49 -6.52
CA ARG A 22 16.31 -15.56 -6.50
C ARG A 22 16.03 -16.13 -7.89
N MET A 23 15.99 -15.29 -8.93
CA MET A 23 15.74 -15.72 -10.31
C MET A 23 16.95 -16.40 -10.96
N PHE A 24 18.15 -15.87 -10.70
CA PHE A 24 19.33 -16.18 -11.51
C PHE A 24 20.46 -16.88 -10.75
N GLU A 25 20.45 -16.91 -9.42
CA GLU A 25 21.50 -17.49 -8.59
C GLU A 25 21.00 -18.70 -7.78
N GLY A 26 21.91 -19.65 -7.53
CA GLY A 26 21.65 -20.83 -6.70
C GLY A 26 20.84 -21.93 -7.38
N LYS A 27 20.18 -22.76 -6.56
CA LYS A 27 19.42 -23.95 -6.99
C LYS A 27 18.15 -23.64 -7.78
N SER A 28 17.71 -22.38 -7.83
CA SER A 28 16.51 -22.00 -8.57
C SER A 28 16.66 -22.27 -10.08
N GLN A 29 17.84 -22.12 -10.67
CA GLN A 29 18.03 -22.48 -12.08
C GLN A 29 17.85 -23.98 -12.35
N GLU A 30 18.24 -24.84 -11.41
CA GLU A 30 18.07 -26.29 -11.51
C GLU A 30 16.59 -26.71 -11.34
N GLU A 31 15.81 -25.93 -10.58
CA GLU A 31 14.38 -26.18 -10.33
C GLU A 31 13.46 -25.54 -11.40
N LEU A 32 13.92 -24.48 -12.07
CA LEU A 32 13.22 -23.80 -13.16
C LEU A 32 13.50 -24.48 -14.52
N VAL A 33 13.18 -25.76 -14.61
CA VAL A 33 13.47 -26.63 -15.77
C VAL A 33 12.62 -26.27 -16.99
N THR A 34 11.36 -25.86 -16.76
CA THR A 34 10.39 -25.54 -17.80
C THR A 34 10.20 -24.04 -17.99
N LEU A 35 9.75 -23.66 -19.19
CA LEU A 35 9.37 -22.27 -19.47
C LEU A 35 8.27 -21.78 -18.54
N THR A 36 7.27 -22.61 -18.23
CA THR A 36 6.16 -22.26 -17.32
C THR A 36 6.65 -21.94 -15.92
N GLN A 37 7.61 -22.69 -15.39
CA GLN A 37 8.21 -22.39 -14.07
C GLN A 37 8.97 -21.06 -14.09
N ARG A 38 9.77 -20.83 -15.15
CA ARG A 38 10.50 -19.57 -15.33
C ARG A 38 9.56 -18.37 -15.41
N GLU A 39 8.49 -18.49 -16.20
CA GLU A 39 7.46 -17.48 -16.33
C GLU A 39 6.75 -17.23 -14.99
N THR A 40 6.36 -18.29 -14.29
CA THR A 40 5.71 -18.19 -12.97
C THR A 40 6.57 -17.41 -11.98
N MET A 41 7.87 -17.73 -11.91
CA MET A 41 8.83 -17.04 -11.04
C MET A 41 9.01 -15.57 -11.46
N ALA A 42 9.19 -15.29 -12.75
CA ALA A 42 9.37 -13.94 -13.26
C ALA A 42 8.14 -13.06 -12.98
N VAL A 43 6.93 -13.58 -13.20
CA VAL A 43 5.67 -12.89 -12.90
C VAL A 43 5.53 -12.66 -11.39
N ALA A 44 5.85 -13.65 -10.56
CA ALA A 44 5.80 -13.50 -9.10
C ALA A 44 6.75 -12.41 -8.60
N ILE A 45 7.99 -12.39 -9.10
CA ILE A 45 8.98 -11.33 -8.80
C ILE A 45 8.45 -9.95 -9.23
N GLY A 46 7.95 -9.83 -10.46
CA GLY A 46 7.43 -8.55 -10.96
C GLY A 46 6.29 -8.01 -10.12
N LYS A 47 5.37 -8.89 -9.70
CA LYS A 47 4.26 -8.55 -8.79
C LYS A 47 4.75 -8.09 -7.43
N GLU A 48 5.70 -8.80 -6.82
CA GLU A 48 6.29 -8.43 -5.53
C GLU A 48 6.93 -7.03 -5.56
N LEU A 49 7.73 -6.76 -6.59
CA LEU A 49 8.42 -5.47 -6.75
C LEU A 49 7.42 -4.34 -7.03
N ALA A 50 6.39 -4.60 -7.84
CA ALA A 50 5.33 -3.63 -8.10
C ALA A 50 4.51 -3.30 -6.85
N ALA A 51 4.18 -4.32 -6.03
CA ALA A 51 3.48 -4.15 -4.76
C ALA A 51 4.26 -3.21 -3.81
N PHE A 52 5.57 -3.44 -3.66
CA PHE A 52 6.44 -2.58 -2.86
C PHE A 52 6.38 -1.10 -3.31
N LEU A 53 6.48 -0.83 -4.61
CA LEU A 53 6.42 0.55 -5.12
C LEU A 53 5.06 1.22 -4.84
N LEU A 54 3.97 0.45 -4.95
CA LEU A 54 2.63 0.94 -4.65
C LEU A 54 2.46 1.25 -3.16
N GLU A 55 2.95 0.37 -2.28
CA GLU A 55 2.92 0.59 -0.83
C GLU A 55 3.71 1.84 -0.44
N GLU A 56 4.91 2.02 -1.00
CA GLU A 56 5.75 3.20 -0.74
C GLU A 56 5.12 4.51 -1.27
N GLN A 57 4.42 4.45 -2.40
CA GLN A 57 3.69 5.61 -2.94
C GLN A 57 2.46 5.93 -2.11
N VAL A 58 1.68 4.92 -1.73
CA VAL A 58 0.52 5.07 -0.84
C VAL A 58 0.94 5.66 0.50
N ALA A 59 2.04 5.18 1.08
CA ALA A 59 2.53 5.67 2.36
C ALA A 59 2.94 7.15 2.34
N ARG A 60 3.25 7.68 1.15
CA ARG A 60 3.56 9.10 0.92
C ARG A 60 2.33 9.94 0.56
N ASP A 61 1.17 9.32 0.41
CA ASP A 61 -0.05 10.03 0.06
C ASP A 61 -0.45 10.99 1.19
N PRO A 62 -0.60 12.30 0.93
CA PRO A 62 -1.08 13.27 1.93
C PRO A 62 -2.48 12.94 2.49
N ALA A 63 -3.24 12.05 1.85
CA ALA A 63 -4.48 11.51 2.40
C ALA A 63 -4.27 10.41 3.46
N ALA A 64 -3.05 9.90 3.63
CA ALA A 64 -2.68 8.98 4.71
C ALA A 64 -2.56 9.71 6.06
N GLU A 65 -2.04 10.94 6.07
CA GLU A 65 -1.92 11.80 7.26
C GLU A 65 -2.48 13.21 6.99
N PRO A 66 -3.69 13.56 7.46
CA PRO A 66 -4.19 14.92 7.30
C PRO A 66 -3.42 15.87 8.21
N THR A 67 -2.61 16.75 7.62
CA THR A 67 -1.86 17.80 8.37
C THR A 67 -2.77 18.90 8.93
N GLU A 68 -4.03 18.97 8.49
CA GLU A 68 -5.02 19.93 8.98
C GLU A 68 -6.40 19.28 8.97
N ALA A 69 -7.33 19.82 9.77
CA ALA A 69 -8.72 19.39 9.90
C ALA A 69 -9.45 19.40 8.54
N SER A 70 -9.20 18.38 7.73
CA SER A 70 -9.67 18.33 6.35
C SER A 70 -11.18 18.15 6.33
N SER A 71 -11.86 19.02 5.61
CA SER A 71 -13.30 19.11 5.42
C SER A 71 -13.89 17.97 4.59
N THR A 72 -13.45 16.73 4.82
CA THR A 72 -13.97 15.59 4.06
C THR A 72 -15.45 15.39 4.38
N CYS A 73 -16.31 15.61 3.40
CA CYS A 73 -17.76 15.48 3.56
C CYS A 73 -18.23 14.03 3.44
N CYS A 74 -19.24 13.67 4.24
CA CYS A 74 -19.91 12.39 4.18
C CYS A 74 -20.58 12.18 2.81
N PRO A 75 -20.32 11.06 2.11
CA PRO A 75 -20.88 10.81 0.78
C PRO A 75 -22.41 10.60 0.80
N LYS A 76 -23.02 10.35 1.97
CA LYS A 76 -24.47 10.17 2.10
C LYS A 76 -25.24 11.46 2.36
N CYS A 77 -24.67 12.40 3.12
CA CYS A 77 -25.40 13.59 3.57
C CYS A 77 -24.69 14.92 3.32
N GLY A 78 -23.49 14.89 2.73
CA GLY A 78 -22.69 16.08 2.43
C GLY A 78 -22.14 16.83 3.64
N ARG A 79 -22.43 16.39 4.87
CA ARG A 79 -21.93 17.04 6.09
C ARG A 79 -20.47 16.68 6.37
N PRO A 80 -19.66 17.57 6.97
CA PRO A 80 -18.29 17.26 7.34
C PRO A 80 -18.22 16.01 8.24
N GLY A 81 -17.29 15.11 7.93
CA GLY A 81 -16.93 14.00 8.82
C GLY A 81 -15.86 14.44 9.82
N THR A 82 -15.87 13.82 10.98
CA THR A 82 -14.79 13.96 11.96
C THR A 82 -13.78 12.82 11.77
N PRO A 83 -12.48 13.04 11.98
CA PRO A 83 -11.52 11.94 12.05
C PRO A 83 -12.01 10.91 13.06
N ALA A 84 -12.08 9.65 12.63
CA ALA A 84 -12.42 8.55 13.51
C ALA A 84 -11.17 8.18 14.32
N ALA A 85 -10.85 8.98 15.33
CA ALA A 85 -9.81 8.66 16.30
C ALA A 85 -10.41 7.66 17.30
N ASP A 86 -9.98 6.41 17.24
CA ASP A 86 -10.15 5.47 18.35
C ASP A 86 -8.76 5.07 18.81
N GLU A 87 -8.48 5.27 20.11
CA GLU A 87 -7.16 5.27 20.78
C GLU A 87 -6.45 3.90 20.78
N ARG A 88 -6.84 2.96 19.91
CA ARG A 88 -6.20 1.65 19.73
C ARG A 88 -6.00 1.23 18.27
N GLN A 89 -6.38 2.04 17.28
CA GLN A 89 -6.32 1.67 15.86
C GLN A 89 -5.96 2.88 15.00
N ASP A 90 -4.74 3.39 15.16
CA ASP A 90 -4.28 4.61 14.51
C ASP A 90 -4.38 4.56 12.97
N LEU A 91 -4.31 3.38 12.36
CA LEU A 91 -4.48 3.20 10.92
C LEU A 91 -5.13 1.83 10.69
N LEU A 92 -6.40 1.78 10.26
CA LEU A 92 -7.02 0.51 9.86
C LEU A 92 -6.36 0.06 8.57
N GLU A 93 -5.41 -0.85 8.69
CA GLU A 93 -4.77 -1.51 7.57
C GLU A 93 -5.84 -2.23 6.74
N ARG A 94 -6.04 -1.78 5.51
CA ARG A 94 -6.93 -2.43 4.56
C ARG A 94 -6.10 -3.08 3.47
N THR A 95 -6.34 -4.36 3.24
CA THR A 95 -5.84 -5.03 2.05
C THR A 95 -6.65 -4.61 0.83
N VAL A 96 -5.97 -4.17 -0.22
CA VAL A 96 -6.57 -3.80 -1.51
C VAL A 96 -6.00 -4.70 -2.60
N THR A 97 -6.87 -5.30 -3.41
CA THR A 97 -6.46 -6.09 -4.57
C THR A 97 -6.07 -5.18 -5.72
N THR A 98 -4.83 -5.31 -6.19
CA THR A 98 -4.28 -4.61 -7.36
C THR A 98 -3.84 -5.61 -8.43
N ARG A 99 -3.37 -5.11 -9.59
CA ARG A 99 -2.73 -5.99 -10.59
C ARG A 99 -1.42 -6.60 -10.10
N ALA A 100 -0.74 -5.94 -9.17
CA ALA A 100 0.45 -6.45 -8.51
C ALA A 100 0.13 -7.53 -7.45
N GLY A 101 -1.15 -7.74 -7.13
CA GLY A 101 -1.59 -8.56 -6.02
C GLY A 101 -2.18 -7.72 -4.89
N GLU A 102 -2.30 -8.33 -3.73
CA GLU A 102 -2.79 -7.67 -2.52
C GLU A 102 -1.70 -6.78 -1.93
N ILE A 103 -2.06 -5.53 -1.62
CA ILE A 103 -1.18 -4.58 -0.91
C ILE A 103 -1.89 -4.04 0.33
N ALA A 104 -1.11 -3.73 1.37
CA ALA A 104 -1.61 -3.08 2.57
C ALA A 104 -1.74 -1.56 2.37
N LEU A 105 -2.91 -1.01 2.69
CA LEU A 105 -3.21 0.41 2.63
C LEU A 105 -3.50 0.94 4.04
N GLN A 106 -2.70 1.88 4.51
CA GLN A 106 -2.94 2.58 5.77
C GLN A 106 -3.43 4.00 5.46
N ARG A 107 -4.65 4.34 5.89
CA ARG A 107 -5.26 5.66 5.65
C ARG A 107 -6.15 6.11 6.80
N GLN A 108 -6.16 7.42 7.06
CA GLN A 108 -7.10 8.04 8.00
C GLN A 108 -8.55 7.81 7.56
N ARG A 109 -9.36 7.35 8.52
CA ARG A 109 -10.81 7.17 8.37
C ARG A 109 -11.57 8.34 8.99
N PHE A 110 -12.71 8.67 8.41
CA PHE A 110 -13.65 9.68 8.88
C PHE A 110 -14.97 9.02 9.28
N ALA A 111 -15.61 9.55 10.32
CA ALA A 111 -16.91 9.14 10.79
C ALA A 111 -17.95 10.24 10.52
N CYS A 112 -19.15 9.85 10.11
CA CYS A 112 -20.30 10.73 10.08
C CYS A 112 -21.29 10.28 11.17
N VAL A 113 -21.36 11.02 12.27
CA VAL A 113 -22.28 10.70 13.39
C VAL A 113 -23.76 10.65 12.92
N PRO A 114 -24.27 11.60 12.13
CA PRO A 114 -25.65 11.54 11.64
C PRO A 114 -25.97 10.32 10.79
N CYS A 115 -25.07 9.92 9.89
CA CYS A 115 -25.30 8.79 8.99
C CYS A 115 -24.83 7.45 9.56
N ARG A 116 -24.12 7.45 10.69
CA ARG A 116 -23.47 6.28 11.31
C ARG A 116 -22.66 5.45 10.31
N ILE A 117 -21.91 6.12 9.45
CA ILE A 117 -20.99 5.46 8.51
C ILE A 117 -19.56 5.91 8.73
N PHE A 118 -18.63 5.05 8.32
CA PHE A 118 -17.23 5.39 8.14
C PHE A 118 -16.90 5.52 6.66
N PHE A 119 -15.98 6.41 6.33
CA PHE A 119 -15.53 6.64 4.97
C PHE A 119 -14.08 7.14 4.96
N PHE A 120 -13.47 7.13 3.79
CA PHE A 120 -12.12 7.66 3.57
C PHE A 120 -12.21 8.91 2.72
N ARG A 121 -11.16 9.72 2.74
CA ARG A 121 -11.07 10.86 1.82
C ARG A 121 -11.03 10.35 0.39
N SER A 122 -12.02 10.76 -0.41
CA SER A 122 -12.00 10.55 -1.85
C SER A 122 -11.11 11.62 -2.48
N THR A 123 -10.01 11.22 -3.10
CA THR A 123 -9.18 12.11 -3.93
C THR A 123 -9.74 12.28 -5.35
N PHE A 124 -10.93 11.74 -5.64
CA PHE A 124 -11.64 12.04 -6.89
C PHE A 124 -12.25 13.43 -6.83
N GLY A 125 -11.39 14.43 -7.08
CA GLY A 125 -11.81 15.75 -7.51
C GLY A 125 -12.36 15.64 -8.93
N SER A 126 -13.61 16.02 -9.10
CA SER A 126 -14.16 16.43 -10.38
C SER A 126 -13.43 17.70 -10.83
N GLY A 127 -12.83 17.68 -12.03
CA GLY A 127 -12.15 18.85 -12.62
C GLY A 127 -10.98 18.44 -13.48
#